data_AF-A0A4Z1R6W5-F1
#
_entry.id   AF-A0A4Z1R6W5-F1
#
_cell.length_a   1.000
_cell.length_b   1.000
_cell.length_c   1.000
_cell.angle_alpha   90.00
_cell.angle_beta   90.00
_cell.angle_gamma   90.00
#
_symmetry.space_group_name_H-M   'P 1'
#
loop_
_entity.id
_entity.type
_entity.pdbx_description
1 polymer ?
#
loop_
_entity_poly.entity_id
_entity_poly.type
_entity_poly.pdbx_seq_one_letter_code
_entity_poly.pdbx_strand_id
1 'polypeptide(L)'
;MTVHKSPSCGCCVVWVEHMRGAGVPVEVVDTDDMGPIKQQLGVPYGKGSCHTAHIDGYLIEGHVPVADIRRLLQERPQARGLVLPGMPAGSPGMEMPDGRRQAFTVELVAADGSTSDWAHHPARDGNAR
;
A
#
# COMPACT_ATOMS: atom_id res chain seq x y z
N MET A 1 -8.76 -10.19 -1.19
CA MET A 1 -7.63 -9.42 -1.73
C MET A 1 -6.54 -10.39 -2.13
N THR A 2 -5.91 -10.17 -3.29
CA THR A 2 -4.72 -10.91 -3.72
C THR A 2 -3.52 -9.98 -3.65
N VAL A 3 -2.42 -10.43 -3.03
CA VAL A 3 -1.21 -9.65 -2.80
C VAL A 3 -0.03 -10.33 -3.49
N HIS A 4 0.61 -9.63 -4.41
CA HIS A 4 1.84 -10.06 -5.06
C HIS A 4 3.03 -9.41 -4.36
N LYS A 5 4.00 -10.23 -3.93
CA LYS A 5 5.21 -9.76 -3.28
C LYS A 5 6.39 -10.69 -3.56
N SER A 6 7.60 -10.21 -3.29
CA SER A 6 8.76 -11.11 -3.18
C SER A 6 8.64 -12.02 -1.94
N PRO A 7 9.03 -13.31 -2.04
CA PRO A 7 9.01 -14.23 -0.89
C PRO A 7 9.92 -13.77 0.25
N SER A 8 11.00 -13.04 -0.04
CA SER A 8 11.97 -12.57 0.94
C SER A 8 11.65 -11.18 1.54
N CYS A 9 10.55 -10.54 1.12
CA CYS A 9 10.17 -9.22 1.62
C CYS A 9 9.49 -9.30 3.00
N GLY A 10 10.26 -9.10 4.08
CA GLY A 10 9.76 -9.15 5.46
C GLY A 10 8.68 -8.10 5.77
N CYS A 11 8.86 -6.84 5.36
CA CYS A 11 7.87 -5.78 5.61
C CYS A 11 6.53 -6.03 4.90
N CYS A 12 6.57 -6.67 3.71
CA CYS A 12 5.37 -7.08 2.99
C CYS A 12 4.54 -8.13 3.76
N VAL A 13 5.21 -9.03 4.51
CA VAL A 13 4.54 -10.02 5.36
C VAL A 13 3.78 -9.31 6.49
N VAL A 14 4.44 -8.36 7.17
CA VAL A 14 3.81 -7.60 8.26
C VAL A 14 2.61 -6.79 7.75
N TRP A 15 2.71 -6.15 6.58
CA TRP A 15 1.56 -5.46 5.98
C TRP A 15 0.38 -6.41 5.70
N VAL A 16 0.63 -7.63 5.21
CA VAL A 16 -0.41 -8.65 5.04
C VAL A 16 -1.04 -9.04 6.38
N GLU A 17 -0.27 -9.13 7.46
CA GLU A 17 -0.79 -9.38 8.81
C GLU A 17 -1.71 -8.25 9.29
N HIS A 18 -1.37 -6.98 9.04
CA HIS A 18 -2.28 -5.86 9.30
C HIS A 18 -3.61 -6.00 8.57
N MET A 19 -3.56 -6.39 7.29
CA MET A 19 -4.77 -6.57 6.47
C MET A 19 -5.62 -7.74 6.99
N ARG A 20 -5.00 -8.86 7.32
CA ARG A 20 -5.69 -10.03 7.93
C ARG A 20 -6.27 -9.70 9.31
N GLY A 21 -5.51 -9.01 10.16
CA GLY A 21 -5.96 -8.56 11.48
C GLY A 21 -7.11 -7.55 11.41
N ALA A 22 -7.21 -6.82 10.30
CA ALA A 22 -8.35 -5.97 9.98
C ALA A 22 -9.57 -6.72 9.38
N GLY A 23 -9.52 -8.06 9.32
CA GLY A 23 -10.60 -8.90 8.80
C GLY A 23 -10.67 -8.96 7.28
N VAL A 24 -9.66 -8.47 6.55
CA VAL A 24 -9.61 -8.58 5.08
C VAL A 24 -9.06 -9.96 4.71
N PRO A 25 -9.78 -10.79 3.94
CA PRO A 25 -9.24 -12.05 3.43
C PRO A 25 -8.09 -11.77 2.46
N VAL A 26 -6.91 -12.35 2.73
CA VAL A 26 -5.70 -12.13 1.93
C VAL A 26 -5.13 -13.44 1.41
N GLU A 27 -5.13 -13.56 0.09
CA GLU A 27 -4.34 -14.52 -0.67
C GLU A 27 -2.98 -13.89 -1.02
N VAL A 28 -1.89 -14.63 -0.83
CA VAL A 28 -0.53 -14.17 -1.13
C VAL A 28 0.00 -14.98 -2.31
N VAL A 29 0.51 -14.28 -3.31
CA VAL A 29 1.19 -14.84 -4.48
C VAL A 29 2.63 -14.38 -4.43
N ASP A 30 3.54 -15.29 -4.13
CA ASP A 30 4.97 -14.99 -4.18
C ASP A 30 5.45 -14.88 -5.63
N THR A 31 6.30 -13.89 -5.89
CA THR A 31 6.79 -13.56 -7.23
C THR A 31 8.23 -13.06 -7.14
N ASP A 32 9.09 -13.62 -7.98
CA ASP A 32 10.50 -13.23 -8.04
C ASP A 32 10.71 -11.93 -8.82
N ASP A 33 9.87 -11.65 -9.83
CA ASP A 33 9.91 -10.41 -10.62
C ASP A 33 8.58 -9.64 -10.54
N MET A 34 8.58 -8.59 -9.71
CA MET A 34 7.42 -7.73 -9.51
C MET A 34 7.18 -6.73 -10.66
N GLY A 35 8.15 -6.51 -11.55
CA GLY A 35 8.04 -5.52 -12.62
C GLY A 35 6.84 -5.78 -13.55
N PRO A 36 6.73 -6.98 -14.14
CA PRO A 36 5.60 -7.35 -14.99
C PRO A 36 4.24 -7.27 -14.26
N ILE A 37 4.18 -7.68 -12.98
CA ILE A 37 2.95 -7.61 -12.18
C ILE A 37 2.49 -6.16 -12.01
N LYS A 38 3.40 -5.25 -11.65
CA LYS A 38 3.11 -3.82 -11.50
C LYS A 38 2.60 -3.21 -12.80
N GLN A 39 3.23 -3.56 -13.93
CA GLN A 39 2.81 -3.10 -15.24
C GLN A 39 1.43 -3.64 -15.63
N GLN A 40 1.16 -4.93 -15.38
CA GLN A 40 -0.11 -5.57 -15.69
C GLN A 40 -1.27 -4.96 -14.89
N LEU A 41 -1.07 -4.70 -13.61
CA LEU A 41 -2.06 -4.03 -12.76
C LEU A 41 -2.09 -2.49 -13.01
N GLY A 42 -1.08 -2.00 -13.73
CA GLY A 42 -0.83 -0.62 -14.16
C GLY A 42 -0.68 0.36 -13.01
N VAL A 43 0.24 0.01 -12.12
CA VAL A 43 0.91 0.95 -11.25
C VAL A 43 1.60 2.01 -12.13
N PRO A 44 1.35 3.32 -11.93
CA PRO A 44 2.01 4.36 -12.71
C PRO A 44 3.53 4.34 -12.54
N TYR A 45 4.24 4.77 -13.60
CA TYR A 45 5.70 4.86 -13.54
C TYR A 45 6.17 5.77 -12.39
N GLY A 46 7.19 5.33 -11.67
CA GLY A 46 7.72 6.06 -10.50
C GLY A 46 6.86 5.96 -9.24
N LYS A 47 5.70 5.27 -9.27
CA LYS A 47 4.82 5.07 -8.10
C LYS A 47 4.96 3.70 -7.43
N GLY A 48 5.99 2.95 -7.82
CA GLY A 48 6.24 1.60 -7.32
C GLY A 48 6.69 1.52 -5.84
N SER A 49 6.40 0.38 -5.24
CA SER A 49 6.78 -0.06 -3.90
C SER A 49 7.16 -1.56 -3.91
N CYS A 50 7.29 -2.17 -2.75
CA CYS A 50 7.76 -3.56 -2.57
C CYS A 50 6.71 -4.63 -2.92
N HIS A 51 5.41 -4.32 -2.85
CA HIS A 51 4.32 -5.25 -3.16
C HIS A 51 3.15 -4.52 -3.85
N THR A 52 2.32 -5.31 -4.52
CA THR A 52 1.12 -4.83 -5.23
C THR A 52 -0.04 -5.74 -4.91
N ALA A 53 -1.17 -5.17 -4.51
CA ALA A 53 -2.38 -5.91 -4.21
C ALA A 53 -3.54 -5.49 -5.12
N HIS A 54 -4.53 -6.36 -5.24
CA HIS A 54 -5.76 -6.09 -5.95
C HIS A 54 -6.97 -6.52 -5.11
N ILE A 55 -7.96 -5.64 -5.00
CA ILE A 55 -9.20 -5.86 -4.26
C ILE A 55 -10.36 -5.10 -4.93
N ASP A 56 -11.47 -5.80 -5.20
CA ASP A 56 -12.72 -5.24 -5.74
C ASP A 56 -12.57 -4.30 -6.95
N GLY A 57 -11.59 -4.57 -7.81
CA GLY A 57 -11.30 -3.78 -9.01
C GLY A 57 -10.25 -2.68 -8.82
N TYR A 58 -9.74 -2.49 -7.59
CA TYR A 58 -8.74 -1.47 -7.27
C TYR A 58 -7.36 -2.07 -7.04
N LEU A 59 -6.34 -1.46 -7.63
CA LEU A 59 -4.94 -1.71 -7.30
C LEU A 59 -4.55 -1.00 -6.01
N ILE A 60 -3.76 -1.66 -5.17
CA ILE A 60 -3.21 -1.08 -3.94
C ILE A 60 -1.70 -1.32 -3.98
N GLU A 61 -0.91 -0.27 -4.14
CA GLU A 61 0.54 -0.34 -4.25
C GLU A 61 1.22 0.09 -2.95
N GLY A 62 2.05 -0.80 -2.39
CA GLY A 62 2.86 -0.50 -1.21
C GLY A 62 2.07 -0.47 0.10
N HIS A 63 2.71 0.13 1.11
CA HIS A 63 2.29 0.10 2.52
C HIS A 63 1.08 1.00 2.83
N VAL A 64 0.04 0.97 2.00
CA VAL A 64 -1.17 1.77 2.16
C VAL A 64 -1.90 1.35 3.45
N PRO A 65 -2.31 2.28 4.33
CA PRO A 65 -3.07 1.96 5.52
C PRO A 65 -4.42 1.31 5.26
N VAL A 66 -4.79 0.35 6.10
CA VAL A 66 -6.09 -0.34 6.10
C VAL A 66 -7.26 0.66 6.05
N ALA A 67 -7.16 1.76 6.82
CA ALA A 67 -8.21 2.78 6.88
C ALA A 67 -8.44 3.47 5.52
N ASP A 68 -7.37 3.74 4.78
CA ASP A 68 -7.45 4.40 3.48
C ASP A 68 -8.03 3.44 2.42
N ILE A 69 -7.67 2.15 2.50
CA ILE A 69 -8.25 1.11 1.65
C ILE A 69 -9.73 0.91 1.96
N ARG A 70 -10.13 0.89 3.23
CA ARG A 70 -11.54 0.83 3.62
C ARG A 70 -12.31 2.03 3.09
N ARG A 71 -11.75 3.24 3.19
CA ARG A 71 -12.38 4.44 2.64
C ARG A 71 -12.56 4.32 1.12
N LEU A 72 -11.55 3.83 0.40
CA LEU A 72 -11.65 3.59 -1.04
C LEU A 72 -12.80 2.64 -1.39
N LEU A 73 -12.91 1.53 -0.66
CA LEU A 73 -13.95 0.51 -0.90
C LEU A 73 -15.35 0.98 -0.50
N GLN A 74 -15.45 1.93 0.43
CA GLN A 74 -16.72 2.55 0.84
C GLN A 74 -17.17 3.63 -0.16
N GLU A 75 -16.28 4.52 -0.54
CA GLU A 75 -16.59 5.65 -1.44
C GLU A 75 -16.68 5.21 -2.90
N ARG A 76 -15.96 4.15 -3.28
CA ARG A 76 -15.87 3.59 -4.63
C ARG A 76 -15.71 4.66 -5.73
N PRO A 77 -14.72 5.56 -5.64
CA PRO A 77 -14.51 6.57 -6.67
C PRO A 77 -14.17 5.92 -8.01
N GLN A 78 -14.42 6.63 -9.10
CA GLN A 78 -13.97 6.24 -10.44
C GLN A 78 -12.45 6.42 -10.53
N ALA A 79 -11.73 5.40 -10.12
CA ALA A 79 -10.28 5.39 -10.01
C ALA A 79 -9.74 3.98 -10.24
N ARG A 80 -8.44 3.88 -10.48
CA ARG A 80 -7.73 2.59 -10.57
C ARG A 80 -7.33 2.06 -9.20
N GLY A 81 -7.16 2.92 -8.20
CA GLY A 81 -6.86 2.51 -6.83
C GLY A 81 -5.91 3.46 -6.11
N LEU A 82 -5.14 2.94 -5.17
CA LEU A 82 -4.25 3.72 -4.30
C LEU A 82 -2.80 3.31 -4.45
N VAL A 83 -1.90 4.28 -4.32
CA VAL A 83 -0.46 4.03 -4.27
C VAL A 83 0.15 4.74 -3.06
N LEU A 84 1.08 4.06 -2.40
CA LEU A 84 2.05 4.65 -1.49
C LEU A 84 3.46 4.35 -2.03
N PRO A 85 4.04 5.27 -2.82
CA PRO A 85 5.34 5.06 -3.44
C PRO A 85 6.47 4.87 -2.42
N GLY A 86 7.45 4.03 -2.77
CA GLY A 86 8.58 3.73 -1.89
C GLY A 86 8.18 2.91 -0.66
N MET A 87 8.89 3.10 0.46
CA MET A 87 8.62 2.40 1.72
C MET A 87 8.84 3.35 2.91
N PRO A 88 7.92 4.31 3.15
CA PRO A 88 8.09 5.29 4.21
C PRO A 88 8.15 4.62 5.59
N ALA A 89 9.14 5.00 6.40
CA ALA A 89 9.28 4.47 7.76
C ALA A 89 8.06 4.83 8.63
N GLY A 90 7.55 3.87 9.38
CA GLY A 90 6.35 3.98 10.21
C GLY A 90 5.03 3.86 9.46
N SER A 91 5.03 3.60 8.14
CA SER A 91 3.84 3.09 7.44
C SER A 91 3.55 1.64 7.88
N PRO A 92 2.32 1.11 7.67
CA PRO A 92 1.97 -0.23 8.12
C PRO A 92 2.87 -1.32 7.54
N GLY A 93 3.46 -2.17 8.38
CA GLY A 93 4.51 -3.13 8.00
C GLY A 93 5.93 -2.55 7.90
N MET A 94 6.08 -1.25 8.09
CA MET A 94 7.35 -0.52 8.18
C MET A 94 7.48 0.16 9.56
N GLU A 95 6.82 -0.35 10.59
CA GLU A 95 6.84 0.21 11.95
C GLU A 95 8.25 0.36 12.47
N MET A 96 8.53 1.51 13.10
CA MET A 96 9.81 1.74 13.78
C MET A 96 9.66 1.35 15.26
N PRO A 97 10.63 0.63 15.86
CA PRO A 97 10.58 0.24 17.27
C PRO A 97 10.44 1.42 18.24
N ASP A 98 10.96 2.60 17.87
CA ASP A 98 10.84 3.83 18.66
C ASP A 98 9.52 4.58 18.43
N GLY A 99 8.65 4.08 17.56
CA GLY A 99 7.37 4.69 17.21
C GLY A 99 7.45 5.85 16.21
N ARG A 100 8.64 6.19 15.69
CA ARG A 100 8.78 7.21 14.64
C ARG A 100 7.99 6.84 13.39
N ARG A 101 7.48 7.88 12.73
CA ARG A 101 6.84 7.78 11.42
C ARG A 101 7.24 8.96 10.56
N GLN A 102 7.70 8.70 9.35
CA GLN A 102 7.88 9.71 8.31
C GLN A 102 6.52 10.23 7.84
N ALA A 103 6.43 11.50 7.47
CA ALA A 103 5.26 11.98 6.77
C ALA A 103 5.15 11.25 5.42
N PHE A 104 3.94 10.86 5.04
CA PHE A 104 3.69 10.29 3.73
C PHE A 104 2.29 10.63 3.24
N THR A 105 2.14 10.62 1.92
CA THR A 105 0.85 10.82 1.25
C THR A 105 0.50 9.54 0.51
N VAL A 106 -0.69 9.02 0.77
CA VAL A 106 -1.32 8.03 -0.10
C VAL A 106 -1.98 8.80 -1.24
N GLU A 107 -1.76 8.34 -2.46
CA GLU A 107 -2.29 8.98 -3.66
C GLU A 107 -3.37 8.09 -4.31
N LEU A 108 -4.40 8.73 -4.85
CA LEU A 108 -5.40 8.11 -5.71
C LEU A 108 -4.87 8.08 -7.15
N VAL A 109 -5.00 6.94 -7.81
CA VAL A 109 -4.64 6.79 -9.23
C VAL A 109 -5.92 6.89 -10.06
N ALA A 110 -6.01 7.90 -10.92
CA ALA A 110 -7.12 8.06 -11.85
C ALA A 110 -7.06 7.04 -13.00
N ALA A 111 -8.13 6.94 -13.79
CA ALA A 111 -8.24 6.01 -14.92
C ALA A 111 -7.11 6.18 -15.96
N ASP A 112 -6.64 7.41 -16.16
CA ASP A 112 -5.55 7.75 -17.08
C ASP A 112 -4.14 7.53 -16.50
N GLY A 113 -4.05 7.11 -15.23
CA GLY A 113 -2.78 6.89 -14.53
C GLY A 113 -2.22 8.14 -13.85
N SER A 114 -2.86 9.31 -13.97
CA SER A 114 -2.51 10.48 -13.17
C SER A 114 -2.82 10.24 -11.69
N THR A 115 -2.09 10.94 -10.81
CA THR A 115 -2.22 10.78 -9.36
C THR A 115 -2.65 12.07 -8.68
N SER A 116 -3.49 11.97 -7.66
CA SER A 116 -3.87 13.06 -6.76
C SER A 116 -3.79 12.63 -5.30
N ASP A 117 -3.68 13.57 -4.38
CA ASP A 117 -3.61 13.25 -2.95
C ASP A 117 -4.92 12.62 -2.47
N TRP A 118 -4.81 11.45 -1.82
CA TRP A 118 -5.92 10.77 -1.18
C TRP A 118 -5.92 11.02 0.32
N ALA A 119 -4.80 10.74 0.99
CA ALA A 119 -4.70 10.90 2.44
C ALA A 119 -3.29 11.33 2.84
N HIS A 120 -3.20 12.35 3.68
CA HIS A 120 -1.94 12.79 4.28
C HIS A 120 -1.79 12.17 5.68
N HIS A 121 -0.67 11.50 5.89
CA HIS A 121 -0.26 10.96 7.17
C HIS A 121 0.90 11.79 7.68
N PRO A 122 0.71 12.62 8.71
CA PRO A 122 1.78 13.47 9.20
C PRO A 122 2.88 12.63 9.83
N ALA A 123 4.09 13.20 9.84
CA ALA A 123 5.19 12.65 10.62
C ALA A 123 4.77 12.52 12.08
N ARG A 124 5.32 11.52 12.75
CA ARG A 124 5.18 11.34 14.19
C ARG A 124 6.57 11.14 14.76
N ASP A 125 6.91 11.94 15.76
CA ASP A 125 8.11 11.70 16.53
C ASP A 125 7.95 10.40 17.34
N GLY A 126 8.98 9.58 17.31
CA GLY A 126 9.08 8.42 18.18
C GLY A 126 9.35 8.90 19.59
N ASN A 127 8.93 8.10 20.57
CA ASN A 127 8.74 8.46 21.96
C ASN A 127 9.58 9.67 22.45
N ALA A 128 9.00 10.87 22.43
CA ALA A 128 9.09 11.75 23.60
C ALA A 128 8.26 11.04 24.68
N ARG A 129 8.92 10.62 25.76
CA ARG A 129 8.30 9.86 26.86
C ARG A 129 7.05 10.54 27.41
#